data_AF-A0A1W6FY31-F1
#
_entry.id   AF-A0A1W6FY31-F1
#
_cell.length_a   1.000
_cell.length_b   1.000
_cell.length_c   1.000
_cell.angle_alpha   90.00
_cell.angle_beta   90.00
_cell.angle_gamma   90.00
#
_symmetry.space_group_name_H-M   'P 1'
#
loop_
_entity.id
_entity.type
_entity.pdbx_description
1 polymer ?
#
loop_
_entity_poly.entity_id
_entity_poly.type
_entity_poly.pdbx_seq_one_letter_code
_entity_poly.pdbx_strand_id
1 'polypeptide(L)'
;FGLLLGILGFYWITGSLEFWDLFEIFNNLVYNNEVHFLFATLCAFLLFSGAIAKSAQFPLHVWLPDAMEGPTPISALIHAATMV
;
A
#
# COMPACT_ATOMS: atom_id res chain seq x y z
N PHE A 1 9.52 -0.99 -2.61
CA PHE A 1 9.38 -2.46 -2.47
C PHE A 1 8.27 -2.90 -1.54
N GLY A 2 7.96 -2.18 -0.44
CA GLY A 2 6.88 -2.55 0.48
C GLY A 2 5.54 -2.83 -0.19
N LEU A 3 5.05 -1.92 -1.05
CA LEU A 3 3.80 -2.11 -1.79
C LEU A 3 3.78 -3.42 -2.61
N LEU A 4 4.85 -3.68 -3.37
CA LEU A 4 4.94 -4.88 -4.20
C LEU A 4 4.96 -6.17 -3.36
N LEU A 5 5.69 -6.16 -2.24
CA LEU A 5 5.70 -7.31 -1.31
C LEU A 5 4.35 -7.51 -0.64
N GLY A 6 3.63 -6.44 -0.31
CA GLY A 6 2.27 -6.51 0.22
C GLY A 6 1.31 -7.15 -0.78
N ILE A 7 1.33 -6.72 -2.05
CA ILE A 7 0.48 -7.29 -3.11
C ILE A 7 0.79 -8.76 -3.33
N LEU A 8 2.07 -9.14 -3.42
CA LEU A 8 2.47 -10.53 -3.58
C LEU A 8 2.07 -11.40 -2.37
N GLY A 9 2.16 -10.85 -1.15
CA GLY A 9 1.72 -11.52 0.07
C GLY A 9 0.22 -11.82 0.06
N PHE A 10 -0.61 -10.84 -0.31
CA PHE A 10 -2.05 -11.08 -0.44
C PHE A 10 -2.38 -12.05 -1.57
N TYR A 11 -1.72 -11.94 -2.72
CA TYR A 11 -1.90 -12.88 -3.81
C TYR A 11 -1.55 -14.32 -3.42
N TRP A 12 -0.54 -14.53 -2.57
CA TRP A 12 -0.22 -15.85 -2.06
C TRP A 12 -1.33 -16.41 -1.14
N ILE A 13 -1.99 -15.55 -0.36
CA ILE A 13 -3.06 -15.95 0.57
C ILE A 13 -4.38 -16.20 -0.18
N THR A 14 -4.79 -15.29 -1.08
CA THR A 14 -6.11 -15.32 -1.71
C THR A 14 -6.12 -15.89 -3.12
N GLY A 15 -4.99 -15.90 -3.82
CA GLY A 15 -4.88 -16.34 -5.22
C GLY A 15 -5.54 -15.39 -6.25
N SER A 16 -6.15 -14.29 -5.81
CA SER A 16 -6.83 -13.30 -6.66
C SER A 16 -6.41 -11.89 -6.27
N LEU A 17 -6.39 -10.99 -7.26
CA LEU A 17 -6.16 -9.55 -7.09
C LEU A 17 -7.45 -8.73 -7.22
N GLU A 18 -8.58 -9.37 -7.54
CA GLU A 18 -9.88 -8.72 -7.57
C GLU A 18 -10.30 -8.38 -6.13
N PHE A 19 -10.68 -7.12 -5.89
CA PHE A 19 -10.97 -6.66 -4.52
C PHE A 19 -12.10 -7.44 -3.86
N TRP A 20 -13.16 -7.76 -4.62
CA TRP A 20 -14.31 -8.51 -4.11
C TRP A 20 -13.89 -9.91 -3.62
N ASP A 21 -13.22 -10.68 -4.46
CA ASP A 21 -12.74 -12.03 -4.12
C ASP A 21 -11.75 -11.98 -2.95
N LEU A 22 -10.87 -10.97 -2.92
CA LEU A 22 -9.87 -10.80 -1.88
C LEU A 22 -10.53 -10.62 -0.51
N PHE A 23 -11.55 -9.77 -0.39
CA PHE A 23 -12.29 -9.58 0.87
C PHE A 23 -13.08 -10.83 1.28
N GLU A 24 -13.71 -11.53 0.34
CA GLU A 24 -14.48 -12.73 0.64
C GLU A 24 -13.59 -13.87 1.14
N ILE A 25 -12.52 -14.19 0.39
CA ILE A 25 -11.58 -15.26 0.71
C ILE A 25 -10.84 -14.95 2.02
N PHE A 26 -10.39 -13.70 2.21
CA PHE A 26 -9.69 -13.31 3.43
C PHE A 26 -10.58 -13.45 4.67
N ASN A 27 -11.84 -13.02 4.61
CA ASN A 27 -12.76 -13.17 5.75
C ASN A 27 -13.03 -14.64 6.07
N ASN A 28 -13.19 -15.49 5.05
CA ASN A 28 -13.37 -16.92 5.22
C ASN A 28 -12.15 -17.57 5.89
N LEU A 29 -10.94 -17.24 5.43
CA LEU A 29 -9.68 -17.73 5.98
C LEU A 29 -9.44 -17.29 7.44
N VAL A 30 -9.83 -16.06 7.79
CA VAL A 30 -9.78 -15.56 9.18
C VAL A 30 -10.78 -16.30 10.05
N TYR A 31 -12.00 -16.55 9.57
CA TYR A 31 -13.03 -17.28 10.30
C TYR A 31 -12.61 -18.74 10.59
N ASN A 32 -11.99 -19.39 9.62
CA ASN A 32 -11.50 -20.77 9.77
C ASN A 32 -10.14 -20.86 10.51
N ASN A 33 -9.54 -19.73 10.91
CA ASN A 33 -8.22 -19.66 11.54
C ASN A 33 -7.09 -20.30 10.70
N GLU A 34 -7.22 -20.32 9.38
CA GLU A 34 -6.25 -20.93 8.46
C GLU A 34 -5.08 -19.99 8.12
N VAL A 35 -5.18 -18.71 8.49
CA VAL A 35 -4.15 -17.70 8.23
C VAL A 35 -3.45 -17.29 9.52
N HIS A 36 -2.11 -17.29 9.48
CA HIS A 36 -1.31 -16.72 10.56
C HIS A 36 -1.56 -15.22 10.68
N PHE A 37 -2.16 -14.79 11.80
CA PHE A 37 -2.48 -13.39 12.08
C PHE A 37 -1.27 -12.44 11.91
N LEU A 38 -0.09 -12.86 12.38
CA LEU A 38 1.15 -12.09 12.22
C LEU A 38 1.55 -11.89 10.76
N PHE A 39 1.36 -12.91 9.92
CA PHE A 39 1.68 -12.82 8.49
C PHE A 39 0.73 -11.89 7.76
N ALA A 40 -0.58 -12.02 8.00
CA ALA A 40 -1.59 -11.12 7.44
C ALA A 40 -1.37 -9.65 7.86
N THR A 41 -1.05 -9.42 9.13
CA THR A 41 -0.76 -8.07 9.66
C THR A 41 0.48 -7.48 9.00
N LEU A 42 1.53 -8.30 8.77
CA LEU A 42 2.74 -7.87 8.10
C LEU A 42 2.47 -7.52 6.63
N CYS A 43 1.70 -8.33 5.91
CA CYS A 43 1.29 -8.03 4.53
C CYS A 43 0.49 -6.71 4.44
N ALA A 44 -0.45 -6.50 5.36
CA ALA A 44 -1.22 -5.25 5.45
C ALA A 44 -0.31 -4.04 5.76
N PHE A 45 0.64 -4.19 6.68
CA PHE A 45 1.61 -3.14 7.00
C PHE A 45 2.51 -2.79 5.81
N LEU A 46 2.94 -3.78 5.03
CA LEU A 46 3.73 -3.57 3.81
C LEU A 46 2.95 -2.84 2.72
N LEU A 47 1.66 -3.16 2.54
CA LEU A 47 0.77 -2.38 1.67
C LEU A 47 0.64 -0.94 2.16
N PHE A 48 0.42 -0.76 3.46
CA PHE A 48 0.27 0.55 4.08
C PHE A 48 1.54 1.41 3.92
N SER A 49 2.73 0.83 4.09
CA SER A 49 4.01 1.50 3.83
C SER A 49 4.10 2.06 2.41
N GLY A 50 3.47 1.41 1.43
CA GLY A 50 3.33 1.93 0.07
C GLY A 50 2.53 3.23 -0.02
N ALA A 51 1.41 3.31 0.72
CA ALA A 51 0.59 4.51 0.80
C ALA A 51 1.32 5.65 1.52
N ILE A 52 1.99 5.37 2.65
CA ILE A 52 2.81 6.35 3.40
C ILE A 52 3.83 7.03 2.49
N ALA A 53 4.52 6.24 1.65
CA ALA A 53 5.55 6.76 0.74
C ALA A 53 4.97 7.75 -0.28
N LYS A 54 3.77 7.47 -0.82
CA LYS A 54 3.12 8.32 -1.81
C LYS A 54 2.56 9.62 -1.21
N SER A 55 2.03 9.56 0.01
CA SER A 55 1.46 10.73 0.70
C SER A 55 2.50 11.54 1.50
N ALA A 56 3.80 11.26 1.35
CA ALA A 56 4.90 11.94 2.04
C ALA A 56 4.72 12.00 3.58
N GLN A 57 4.18 10.95 4.17
CA GLN A 57 3.98 10.86 5.62
C GLN A 57 5.28 10.44 6.34
N PHE A 58 5.41 10.76 7.64
CA PHE A 58 6.56 10.30 8.44
C PHE A 58 6.66 8.77 8.37
N PRO A 59 7.83 8.19 8.04
CA PRO A 59 9.17 8.79 7.91
C PRO A 59 9.58 9.19 6.47
N LEU A 60 8.77 8.92 5.44
CA LEU A 60 9.13 9.04 4.02
C LEU A 60 8.73 10.38 3.37
N HIS A 61 8.96 11.50 4.07
CA HIS A 61 8.61 12.85 3.59
C HIS A 61 9.76 13.60 2.88
N VAL A 62 10.97 13.02 2.87
CA VAL A 62 12.22 13.70 2.47
C VAL A 62 12.24 14.10 0.99
N TRP A 63 11.48 13.42 0.14
CA TRP A 63 11.41 13.71 -1.30
C TRP A 63 10.48 14.89 -1.65
N LEU A 64 9.63 15.33 -0.71
CA LEU A 64 8.67 16.40 -0.92
C LEU A 64 9.35 17.76 -1.19
N PRO A 65 10.38 18.18 -0.43
CA PRO A 65 11.16 19.38 -0.75
C PRO A 65 11.82 19.33 -2.13
N ASP A 66 12.42 18.19 -2.50
CA ASP A 66 13.07 18.02 -3.82
C ASP A 66 12.05 18.12 -4.97
N ALA A 67 10.81 17.67 -4.76
CA ALA A 67 9.73 17.80 -5.75
C ALA A 67 9.32 19.27 -6.00
N MET A 68 9.67 20.20 -5.10
CA MET A 68 9.42 21.64 -5.25
C MET A 68 10.52 22.37 -6.03
N GLU A 69 11.64 21.71 -6.35
CA GLU A 69 12.69 22.27 -7.22
C GLU A 69 12.31 22.20 -8.72
N GLY A 70 11.27 21.44 -9.07
CA GLY A 70 10.72 21.36 -10.42
C GLY A 70 9.92 22.62 -10.84
N PRO A 71 9.60 22.77 -12.13
CA PRO A 71 8.82 23.91 -12.61
C PRO A 71 7.42 23.94 -11.98
N THR A 72 6.93 25.14 -11.68
CA THR A 72 5.67 25.40 -10.94
C THR A 72 4.43 24.61 -11.41
N PRO A 73 4.14 24.40 -12.72
CA PRO A 73 2.99 23.58 -13.12
C PRO A 73 3.10 22.10 -12.75
N ILE A 74 4.32 21.56 -12.61
CA ILE A 74 4.55 20.15 -12.27
C ILE A 74 4.37 19.92 -10.77
N SER A 75 4.83 20.86 -9.93
CA SER A 75 4.62 20.79 -8.48
C SER A 75 3.13 20.80 -8.10
N ALA A 76 2.33 21.65 -8.77
CA ALA A 76 0.88 21.70 -8.59
C ALA A 76 0.19 20.41 -9.05
N LEU A 77 0.65 19.79 -10.14
CA LEU A 77 0.11 18.52 -10.63
C LEU A 77 0.47 17.35 -9.70
N ILE A 78 1.68 17.29 -9.17
CA ILE A 78 2.08 16.25 -8.19
C ILE A 78 1.23 16.39 -6.93
N HIS A 79 1.05 17.61 -6.41
CA HIS A 79 0.23 17.83 -5.22
C HIS A 79 -1.27 17.57 -5.45
N ALA A 80 -1.78 17.70 -6.68
CA ALA A 80 -3.19 17.46 -6.98
C ALA A 80 -3.50 16.01 -7.41
N ALA A 81 -2.58 15.36 -8.16
CA ALA A 81 -2.83 14.09 -8.82
C ALA A 81 -2.17 12.89 -8.13
N THR A 82 -1.12 13.12 -7.34
CA THR A 82 -0.34 12.02 -6.74
C THR A 82 -0.12 12.14 -5.24
N MET A 83 -0.20 13.33 -4.65
CA MET A 83 -0.13 13.56 -3.20
C MET A 83 -1.48 14.02 -2.65
N VAL A 84 -2.36 13.07 -2.34
CA VAL A 84 -3.53 13.25 -1.45
C VAL A 84 -3.48 12.15 -0.38
#